data_AF-A0A851GL05-F1
#
_entry.id   AF-A0A851GL05-F1
#
_cell.length_a   1.000
_cell.length_b   1.000
_cell.length_c   1.000
_cell.angle_alpha   90.00
_cell.angle_beta   90.00
_cell.angle_gamma   90.00
#
_symmetry.space_group_name_H-M   'P 1'
#
loop_
_entity.id
_entity.type
_entity.pdbx_description
1 polymer ?
#
loop_
_entity_poly.entity_id
_entity_poly.type
_entity_poly.pdbx_seq_one_letter_code
_entity_poly.pdbx_strand_id
1 'polypeptide(L)'
;MDQVIFVLSQPFTWGLVLGLFFMVMTWRLMHKDVVMLRSDNKRLVEENRELQSHLSTQLKINAKGNEQLEKELNGLKEQNENLRVNLNAAQQKPGRAERRQLEILETAASAMREQAPGFAPAWEKAVRDAELSQKEAEGGLKKLMRRVIPNRKTAPVLSIEDSDVRDVESSATVEEKQD
;
A
#
# COMPACT_ATOMS: atom_id res chain seq x y z
N MET A 1 76.64 0.26 54.27
CA MET A 1 76.31 1.57 53.67
C MET A 1 77.42 2.04 52.75
N ASP A 2 78.69 1.88 53.11
CA ASP A 2 79.83 2.44 52.37
C ASP A 2 80.12 1.75 51.02
N GLN A 3 79.87 0.45 50.88
CA GLN A 3 80.04 -0.26 49.61
C GLN A 3 79.06 0.21 48.53
N VAL A 4 77.84 0.58 48.92
CA VAL A 4 76.83 1.13 48.01
C VAL A 4 77.25 2.51 47.52
N ILE A 5 77.86 3.31 48.40
CA ILE A 5 78.37 4.66 48.10
C ILE A 5 79.60 4.60 47.17
N PHE A 6 80.48 3.61 47.35
CA PHE A 6 81.63 3.39 46.46
C PHE A 6 81.21 2.95 45.05
N VAL A 7 80.23 2.04 44.96
CA VAL A 7 79.68 1.59 43.68
C VAL A 7 78.94 2.73 42.96
N LEU A 8 78.21 3.59 43.68
CA LEU A 8 77.51 4.75 43.09
C LEU A 8 78.44 5.87 42.59
N SER A 9 79.68 5.94 43.06
CA SER A 9 80.65 6.95 42.60
C SER A 9 81.33 6.60 41.27
N GLN A 10 81.12 5.40 40.73
CA GLN A 10 81.69 5.05 39.43
C GLN A 10 80.93 5.74 38.29
N PRO A 11 81.63 6.30 37.29
CA PRO A 11 80.97 6.97 36.15
C PRO A 11 80.05 6.03 35.35
N PHE A 12 80.30 4.72 35.40
CA PHE A 12 79.48 3.71 34.74
C PHE A 12 78.08 3.54 35.35
N THR A 13 77.94 3.61 36.68
CA THR A 13 76.64 3.43 37.35
C THR A 13 75.69 4.58 37.05
N TRP A 14 76.21 5.79 36.87
CA TRP A 14 75.43 6.95 36.43
C TRP A 14 74.82 6.75 35.03
N GLY A 15 75.58 6.17 34.09
CA GLY A 15 75.06 5.82 32.77
C GLY A 15 73.96 4.75 32.82
N LEU A 16 74.13 3.73 33.66
CA LEU A 16 73.14 2.66 33.83
C LEU A 16 71.84 3.18 34.46
N VAL A 17 71.93 4.03 35.48
CA VAL A 17 70.76 4.66 36.11
C VAL A 17 70.01 5.53 35.10
N LEU A 18 70.74 6.30 34.28
CA LEU A 18 70.14 7.15 33.26
C LEU A 18 69.44 6.33 32.16
N GLY A 19 70.07 5.25 31.69
CA GLY A 19 69.46 4.34 30.72
C GLY A 19 68.22 3.62 31.26
N LEU A 20 68.28 3.15 32.51
CA LEU A 20 67.15 2.53 33.19
C LEU A 20 65.99 3.52 33.37
N PHE A 21 66.30 4.76 33.74
CA PHE A 21 65.32 5.83 33.85
C PHE A 21 64.61 6.08 32.51
N PHE A 22 65.36 6.21 31.42
CA PHE A 22 64.77 6.39 30.09
C PHE A 22 63.94 5.17 29.63
N MET A 23 64.37 3.95 29.95
CA MET A 23 63.60 2.74 29.64
C MET A 23 62.27 2.72 30.39
N VAL A 24 62.27 2.97 31.71
CA VAL A 24 61.03 2.99 32.50
C VAL A 24 60.12 4.13 32.03
N MET A 25 60.68 5.30 31.73
CA MET A 25 59.92 6.44 31.21
C MET A 25 59.25 6.10 29.87
N THR A 26 60.01 5.63 28.88
CA THR A 26 59.49 5.27 27.55
C THR A 26 58.48 4.13 27.61
N TRP A 27 58.73 3.10 28.44
CA TRP A 27 57.77 2.03 28.70
C TRP A 27 56.46 2.59 29.25
N ARG A 28 56.52 3.52 30.21
CA ARG A 28 55.30 4.09 30.81
C ARG A 28 54.48 4.90 29.82
N LEU A 29 55.12 5.67 28.95
CA LEU A 29 54.41 6.41 27.89
C LEU A 29 53.79 5.43 26.87
N MET A 30 54.60 4.51 26.32
CA MET A 30 54.13 3.58 25.30
C MET A 30 53.04 2.63 25.81
N HIS A 31 53.15 2.17 27.05
CA HIS A 31 52.18 1.22 27.59
C HIS A 31 50.77 1.83 27.71
N LYS A 32 50.68 3.13 28.04
CA LYS A 32 49.39 3.85 28.09
C LYS A 32 48.75 3.93 26.70
N ASP A 33 49.51 4.32 25.70
CA ASP A 33 49.02 4.46 24.32
C ASP A 33 48.57 3.10 23.78
N VAL A 34 49.35 2.04 24.02
CA VAL A 34 49.02 0.68 23.58
C VAL A 34 47.74 0.16 24.25
N VAL A 35 47.52 0.46 25.54
CA VAL A 35 46.30 0.03 26.24
C VAL A 35 45.09 0.81 25.73
N MET A 36 45.22 2.12 25.52
CA MET A 36 44.14 2.97 24.98
C MET A 36 43.77 2.59 23.55
N LEU A 37 44.76 2.41 22.66
CA LEU A 37 44.54 1.96 21.28
C LEU A 37 43.83 0.59 21.24
N ARG A 38 44.17 -0.32 22.16
CA ARG A 38 43.48 -1.61 22.28
C ARG A 38 42.04 -1.48 22.77
N SER A 39 41.74 -0.57 23.69
CA SER A 39 40.35 -0.34 24.12
C SER A 39 39.52 0.30 23.00
N ASP A 40 40.09 1.24 22.27
CA ASP A 40 39.40 1.93 21.18
C ASP A 40 39.12 0.99 20.02
N ASN A 41 40.09 0.15 19.65
CA ASN A 41 39.89 -0.87 18.64
C ASN A 41 38.79 -1.86 19.03
N LYS A 42 38.74 -2.29 20.30
CA LYS A 42 37.66 -3.14 20.81
C LYS A 42 36.30 -2.46 20.74
N ARG A 43 36.20 -1.17 21.09
CA ARG A 43 34.96 -0.39 20.99
C ARG A 43 34.50 -0.29 19.54
N LEU A 44 35.39 0.08 18.63
CA LEU A 44 35.08 0.18 17.20
C LEU A 44 34.63 -1.16 16.60
N VAL A 45 35.25 -2.27 17.02
CA VAL A 45 34.83 -3.61 16.60
C VAL A 45 33.43 -3.95 17.12
N GLU A 46 33.12 -3.58 18.37
CA GLU A 46 31.79 -3.79 18.94
C GLU A 46 30.73 -2.95 18.23
N GLU A 47 31.00 -1.65 18.00
CA GLU A 47 30.12 -0.76 17.25
C GLU A 47 29.91 -1.29 15.81
N ASN A 48 30.95 -1.79 15.15
CA ASN A 48 30.81 -2.38 13.82
C ASN A 48 29.94 -3.65 13.84
N ARG A 49 30.09 -4.50 14.86
CA ARG A 49 29.23 -5.68 15.06
C ARG A 49 27.79 -5.29 15.31
N GLU A 50 27.54 -4.29 16.15
CA GLU A 50 26.21 -3.79 16.44
C GLU A 50 25.55 -3.21 15.17
N LEU A 51 26.28 -2.42 14.40
CA LEU A 51 25.82 -1.89 13.11
C LEU A 51 25.50 -3.01 12.11
N GLN A 52 26.36 -4.02 11.99
CA GLN A 52 26.10 -5.19 11.14
C GLN A 52 24.86 -5.96 11.61
N SER A 53 24.67 -6.10 12.93
CA SER A 53 23.48 -6.72 13.52
C SER A 53 22.21 -5.94 13.17
N HIS A 54 22.23 -4.62 13.33
CA HIS A 54 21.10 -3.75 12.96
C HIS A 54 20.78 -3.83 11.47
N LEU A 55 21.80 -3.80 10.61
CA LEU A 55 21.61 -3.95 9.15
C LEU A 55 20.99 -5.31 8.82
N SER A 56 21.53 -6.40 9.37
CA SER A 56 21.00 -7.75 9.15
C SER A 56 19.55 -7.87 9.62
N THR A 57 19.21 -7.21 10.72
CA THR A 57 17.84 -7.16 11.26
C THR A 57 16.92 -6.35 10.35
N GLN A 58 17.36 -5.18 9.87
CA GLN A 58 16.59 -4.35 8.94
C GLN A 58 16.34 -5.07 7.61
N LEU A 59 17.36 -5.74 7.06
CA LEU A 59 17.22 -6.56 5.84
C LEU A 59 16.24 -7.72 6.07
N LYS A 60 16.33 -8.38 7.23
CA LYS A 60 15.40 -9.47 7.57
C LYS A 60 13.96 -8.97 7.74
N ILE A 61 13.77 -7.80 8.37
CA ILE A 61 12.45 -7.17 8.52
C ILE A 61 11.91 -6.75 7.16
N ASN A 62 12.73 -6.10 6.32
CA ASN A 62 12.32 -5.65 4.99
C ASN A 62 11.97 -6.84 4.08
N ALA A 63 12.79 -7.90 4.08
CA ALA A 63 12.51 -9.13 3.34
C ALA A 63 11.21 -9.80 3.81
N LYS A 64 10.99 -9.91 5.13
CA LYS A 64 9.76 -10.46 5.69
C LYS A 64 8.53 -9.59 5.35
N GLY A 65 8.68 -8.27 5.40
CA GLY A 65 7.63 -7.33 5.01
C GLY A 65 7.29 -7.43 3.53
N ASN A 66 8.31 -7.55 2.67
CA ASN A 66 8.11 -7.75 1.23
C ASN A 66 7.44 -9.10 0.93
N GLU A 67 7.87 -10.19 1.56
CA GLU A 67 7.24 -11.51 1.41
C GLU A 67 5.76 -11.48 1.84
N GLN A 68 5.45 -10.76 2.93
CA GLN A 68 4.06 -10.59 3.37
C GLN A 68 3.24 -9.79 2.34
N LEU A 69 3.81 -8.71 1.80
CA LEU A 69 3.16 -7.91 0.75
C LEU A 69 2.90 -8.73 -0.51
N GLU A 70 3.86 -9.56 -0.93
CA GLU A 70 3.73 -10.46 -2.06
C GLU A 70 2.63 -11.52 -1.82
N LYS A 71 2.56 -12.09 -0.61
CA LYS A 71 1.48 -13.02 -0.23
C LYS A 71 0.12 -12.35 -0.28
N GLU A 72 -0.01 -11.14 0.25
CA GLU A 72 -1.26 -10.37 0.21
C GLU A 72 -1.65 -10.04 -1.23
N LEU A 73 -0.71 -9.62 -2.09
CA LEU A 73 -0.97 -9.38 -3.50
C LEU A 73 -1.44 -10.65 -4.23
N ASN A 74 -0.77 -11.77 -4.01
CA ASN A 74 -1.16 -13.03 -4.63
C ASN A 74 -2.54 -13.49 -4.15
N GLY A 75 -2.82 -13.38 -2.84
CA GLY A 75 -4.13 -13.69 -2.28
C GLY A 75 -5.24 -12.77 -2.80
N LEU A 76 -4.97 -11.48 -3.00
CA LEU A 76 -5.93 -10.56 -3.62
C LEU A 76 -6.16 -10.87 -5.09
N LYS A 77 -5.11 -11.22 -5.85
CA LYS A 77 -5.24 -11.64 -7.25
C LYS A 77 -6.08 -12.90 -7.38
N GLU A 78 -5.83 -13.90 -6.53
CA GLU A 78 -6.61 -15.14 -6.49
C GLU A 78 -8.07 -14.87 -6.13
N GLN A 79 -8.34 -14.04 -5.11
CA GLN A 79 -9.71 -13.63 -4.77
C GLN A 79 -10.38 -12.88 -5.93
N ASN A 80 -9.65 -12.01 -6.62
CA ASN A 80 -10.19 -11.29 -7.77
C ASN A 80 -10.56 -12.24 -8.90
N GLU A 81 -9.69 -13.20 -9.21
CA GLU A 81 -9.97 -14.25 -10.21
C GLU A 81 -11.17 -15.10 -9.80
N ASN A 82 -11.21 -15.57 -8.56
CA ASN A 82 -12.33 -16.34 -8.02
C ASN A 82 -13.64 -15.55 -8.09
N LEU A 83 -13.64 -14.27 -7.74
CA LEU A 83 -14.82 -13.40 -7.86
C LEU A 83 -15.22 -13.21 -9.32
N ARG A 84 -14.27 -13.05 -10.24
CA ARG A 84 -14.57 -12.95 -11.68
C ARG A 84 -15.17 -14.25 -12.22
N VAL A 85 -14.62 -15.39 -11.85
CA VAL A 85 -15.14 -16.71 -12.23
C VAL A 85 -16.53 -16.92 -11.63
N ASN A 86 -16.73 -16.59 -10.35
CA ASN A 86 -18.03 -16.70 -9.68
C ASN A 86 -19.07 -15.76 -10.28
N LEU A 87 -18.70 -14.53 -10.62
CA LEU A 87 -19.58 -13.58 -11.30
C LEU A 87 -19.97 -14.10 -12.68
N ASN A 88 -19.00 -14.56 -13.47
CA ASN A 88 -19.27 -15.17 -14.78
C ASN A 88 -20.14 -16.44 -14.64
N ALA A 89 -19.89 -17.28 -13.64
CA ALA A 89 -20.68 -18.47 -13.37
C ALA A 89 -22.11 -18.12 -12.91
N ALA A 90 -22.28 -17.06 -12.12
CA ALA A 90 -23.60 -16.55 -11.72
C ALA A 90 -24.35 -15.98 -12.93
N GLN A 91 -23.68 -15.22 -13.80
CA GLN A 91 -24.27 -14.68 -15.03
C GLN A 91 -24.62 -15.77 -16.05
N GLN A 92 -23.80 -16.83 -16.16
CA GLN A 92 -24.01 -17.92 -17.11
C GLN A 92 -24.99 -18.99 -16.62
N LYS A 93 -25.36 -18.96 -15.34
CA LYS A 93 -26.41 -19.81 -14.76
C LYS A 93 -27.67 -18.99 -14.44
N PRO A 94 -28.36 -18.36 -15.43
CA PRO A 94 -29.79 -18.13 -15.24
C PRO A 94 -30.38 -19.53 -15.02
N GLY A 95 -31.02 -19.75 -13.88
CA GLY A 95 -31.39 -21.09 -13.45
C GLY A 95 -32.17 -21.82 -14.54
N ARG A 96 -32.05 -23.15 -14.66
CA ARG A 96 -32.96 -23.93 -15.54
C ARG A 96 -34.43 -23.63 -15.24
N ALA A 97 -34.73 -23.30 -13.98
CA ALA A 97 -36.06 -22.86 -13.54
C ALA A 97 -36.43 -21.49 -14.14
N GLU A 98 -35.53 -20.51 -14.12
CA GLU A 98 -35.76 -19.17 -14.67
C GLU A 98 -35.95 -19.20 -16.19
N ARG A 99 -35.13 -19.99 -16.91
CA ARG A 99 -35.31 -20.18 -18.36
C ARG A 99 -36.65 -20.82 -18.70
N ARG A 100 -37.04 -21.89 -18.00
CA ARG A 100 -38.36 -22.50 -18.19
C ARG A 100 -39.49 -21.52 -17.86
N GLN A 101 -39.33 -20.73 -16.81
CA GLN A 101 -40.34 -19.74 -16.43
C GLN A 101 -40.45 -18.63 -17.47
N LEU A 102 -39.34 -18.19 -18.07
CA LEU A 102 -39.33 -17.26 -19.21
C LEU A 102 -40.04 -17.85 -20.42
N GLU A 103 -39.74 -19.10 -20.81
CA GLU A 103 -40.41 -19.79 -21.91
C GLU A 103 -41.93 -19.93 -21.67
N ILE A 104 -42.33 -20.26 -20.44
CA ILE A 104 -43.75 -20.34 -20.05
C ILE A 104 -44.42 -18.96 -20.12
N LEU A 105 -43.76 -17.92 -19.61
CA LEU A 105 -44.27 -16.55 -19.66
C LEU A 105 -44.41 -16.04 -21.10
N GLU A 106 -43.44 -16.33 -21.97
CA GLU A 106 -43.48 -15.96 -23.38
C GLU A 106 -44.63 -16.67 -24.10
N THR A 107 -44.79 -17.97 -23.87
CA THR A 107 -45.88 -18.78 -24.44
C THR A 107 -47.24 -18.27 -23.95
N ALA A 108 -47.38 -17.98 -22.65
CA ALA A 108 -48.59 -17.42 -22.08
C ALA A 108 -48.89 -16.02 -22.66
N ALA A 109 -47.88 -15.15 -22.79
CA ALA A 109 -48.04 -13.83 -23.39
C ALA A 109 -48.47 -13.92 -24.86
N SER A 110 -47.95 -14.88 -25.63
CA SER A 110 -48.39 -15.13 -27.01
C SER A 110 -49.85 -15.56 -27.06
N ALA A 111 -50.25 -16.53 -26.23
CA ALA A 111 -51.64 -16.99 -26.14
C ALA A 111 -52.61 -15.86 -25.73
N MET A 112 -52.21 -15.00 -24.80
CA MET A 112 -53.01 -13.85 -24.37
C MET A 112 -53.17 -12.79 -25.46
N ARG A 113 -52.15 -12.59 -26.32
CA ARG A 113 -52.25 -11.69 -27.47
C ARG A 113 -53.23 -12.18 -28.53
N GLU A 114 -53.31 -13.49 -28.73
CA GLU A 114 -54.26 -14.09 -29.68
C GLU A 114 -55.70 -14.03 -29.18
N GLN A 115 -55.91 -14.13 -27.86
CA GLN A 115 -57.25 -14.21 -27.26
C GLN A 115 -57.86 -12.85 -26.89
N ALA A 116 -57.06 -11.80 -26.69
CA ALA A 116 -57.54 -10.51 -26.17
C ALA A 116 -57.18 -9.30 -27.05
N PRO A 117 -58.15 -8.67 -27.73
CA PRO A 117 -57.91 -7.43 -28.48
C PRO A 117 -57.54 -6.29 -27.51
N GLY A 118 -56.42 -5.60 -27.79
CA GLY A 118 -55.91 -4.50 -26.95
C GLY A 118 -54.92 -4.91 -25.85
N PHE A 119 -54.68 -6.21 -25.63
CA PHE A 119 -53.70 -6.69 -24.66
C PHE A 119 -52.25 -6.39 -25.09
N ALA A 120 -51.94 -6.58 -26.37
CA ALA A 120 -50.60 -6.35 -26.93
C ALA A 120 -50.02 -4.94 -26.62
N PRO A 121 -50.73 -3.82 -26.88
CA PRO A 121 -50.20 -2.48 -26.60
C PRO A 121 -50.09 -2.17 -25.10
N ALA A 122 -50.99 -2.71 -24.25
CA ALA A 122 -50.91 -2.52 -22.81
C ALA A 122 -49.72 -3.28 -22.18
N TRP A 123 -49.47 -4.51 -22.65
CA TRP A 123 -48.32 -5.30 -22.25
C TRP A 123 -47.00 -4.64 -22.68
N GLU A 124 -46.91 -4.16 -23.92
CA GLU A 124 -45.69 -3.53 -24.41
C GLU A 124 -45.34 -2.24 -23.64
N LYS A 125 -46.37 -1.47 -23.27
CA LYS A 125 -46.20 -0.30 -22.40
C LYS A 125 -45.70 -0.71 -21.00
N ALA A 126 -46.28 -1.76 -20.41
CA ALA A 126 -45.87 -2.26 -19.09
C ALA A 126 -44.43 -2.82 -19.10
N VAL A 127 -44.03 -3.50 -20.18
CA VAL A 127 -42.65 -3.99 -20.35
C VAL A 127 -41.67 -2.82 -20.44
N ARG A 128 -41.97 -1.79 -21.24
CA ARG A 128 -41.12 -0.58 -21.30
C ARG A 128 -41.00 0.14 -19.96
N ASP A 129 -42.07 0.23 -19.20
CA ASP A 129 -42.06 0.83 -17.87
C ASP A 129 -41.25 0.00 -16.86
N ALA A 130 -41.33 -1.33 -16.95
CA ALA A 130 -40.52 -2.25 -16.18
C ALA A 130 -39.02 -2.15 -16.53
N GLU A 131 -38.67 -1.99 -17.81
CA GLU A 131 -37.29 -1.77 -18.24
C GLU A 131 -36.71 -0.45 -17.73
N LEU A 132 -37.51 0.61 -17.72
CA LEU A 132 -37.10 1.92 -17.19
C LEU A 132 -36.88 1.85 -15.68
N SER A 133 -37.82 1.26 -14.93
CA SER A 133 -37.68 1.10 -13.48
C SER A 133 -36.51 0.18 -13.08
N GLN A 134 -36.19 -0.85 -13.88
CA GLN A 134 -34.98 -1.65 -13.66
C GLN A 134 -33.69 -0.86 -13.89
N LYS A 135 -33.59 -0.10 -14.99
CA LYS A 135 -32.42 0.76 -15.26
C LYS A 135 -32.20 1.79 -14.15
N GLU A 136 -33.27 2.34 -13.60
CA GLU A 136 -33.21 3.24 -12.45
C GLU A 136 -32.76 2.52 -11.16
N ALA A 137 -33.22 1.29 -10.93
CA ALA A 137 -32.83 0.47 -9.79
C ALA A 137 -31.35 0.04 -9.85
N GLU A 138 -30.82 -0.28 -11.03
CA GLU A 138 -29.38 -0.50 -11.25
C GLU A 138 -28.55 0.74 -10.90
N GLY A 139 -29.09 1.94 -11.12
CA GLY A 139 -28.52 3.20 -10.65
C GLY A 139 -28.56 3.39 -9.12
N GLY A 140 -29.46 2.72 -8.41
CA GLY A 140 -29.61 2.77 -6.95
C GLY A 140 -28.42 2.17 -6.19
N LEU A 141 -27.80 1.13 -6.75
CA LEU A 141 -26.57 0.54 -6.21
C LEU A 141 -25.38 1.52 -6.24
N LYS A 142 -25.30 2.37 -7.28
CA LYS A 142 -24.33 3.49 -7.35
C LYS A 142 -24.56 4.51 -6.22
N LYS A 143 -25.82 4.76 -5.85
CA LYS A 143 -26.20 5.66 -4.75
C LYS A 143 -25.84 5.07 -3.38
N LEU A 144 -25.99 3.75 -3.21
CA LEU A 144 -25.56 3.02 -2.00
C LEU A 144 -24.03 2.97 -1.89
N MET A 145 -23.31 2.71 -2.99
CA MET A 145 -21.85 2.75 -3.01
C MET A 145 -21.29 4.15 -2.67
N ARG A 146 -21.94 5.22 -3.13
CA ARG A 146 -21.61 6.60 -2.71
C ARG A 146 -21.90 6.88 -1.24
N ARG A 147 -22.90 6.22 -0.65
CA ARG A 147 -23.28 6.37 0.78
C ARG A 147 -22.29 5.67 1.72
N VAL A 148 -21.61 4.62 1.25
CA VAL A 148 -20.69 3.78 2.04
C VAL A 148 -19.22 4.20 1.89
N ILE A 149 -18.91 5.21 1.07
CA ILE A 149 -17.61 5.90 1.14
C ILE A 149 -17.76 7.02 2.19
N PRO A 150 -17.30 6.82 3.44
CA PRO A 150 -17.23 7.93 4.39
C PRO A 150 -16.29 8.98 3.82
N ASN A 151 -16.81 10.21 3.68
CA ASN A 151 -16.02 11.42 3.47
C ASN A 151 -14.97 11.51 4.59
N ARG A 152 -13.79 10.91 4.38
CA ARG A 152 -12.59 11.20 5.15
C ARG A 152 -12.22 12.65 4.82
N LYS A 153 -12.69 13.57 5.65
CA LYS A 153 -12.25 14.96 5.66
C LYS A 153 -10.79 15.01 6.09
N THR A 154 -9.90 15.21 5.13
CA THR A 154 -8.54 15.79 5.24
C THR A 154 -8.13 16.05 3.78
N ALA A 155 -7.88 17.24 3.25
CA ALA A 155 -7.58 18.57 3.78
C ALA A 155 -8.07 19.61 2.73
N PRO A 156 -8.06 20.93 3.00
CA PRO A 156 -8.50 21.94 2.04
C PRO A 156 -7.42 22.20 0.97
N VAL A 157 -7.75 23.05 -0.01
CA VAL A 157 -6.90 23.58 -1.11
C VAL A 157 -6.99 22.69 -2.37
N LEU A 158 -7.48 23.14 -3.54
CA LEU A 158 -7.45 24.45 -4.18
C LEU A 158 -8.73 24.61 -5.03
N SER A 159 -9.51 25.68 -4.83
CA SER A 159 -10.54 26.07 -5.80
C SER A 159 -9.82 26.63 -7.03
N ILE A 160 -9.76 25.85 -8.11
CA ILE A 160 -9.54 26.42 -9.44
C ILE A 160 -10.91 26.87 -9.90
N GLU A 161 -11.14 28.16 -9.73
CA GLU A 161 -12.19 28.91 -10.38
C GLU A 161 -11.76 29.09 -11.84
N ASP A 162 -12.26 28.22 -12.73
CA ASP A 162 -12.32 28.52 -14.17
C ASP A 162 -13.77 28.88 -14.48
N SER A 163 -14.03 30.17 -14.33
CA SER A 163 -15.07 30.89 -15.05
C SER A 163 -14.81 30.84 -16.56
N ASP A 164 -15.91 30.86 -17.30
CA ASP A 164 -16.02 31.10 -18.75
C ASP A 164 -15.54 29.98 -19.69
N VAL A 165 -16.53 29.40 -20.39
CA VAL A 165 -16.68 29.46 -21.87
C VAL A 165 -17.63 28.35 -22.30
N ARG A 166 -18.91 28.71 -22.51
CA ARG A 166 -19.79 28.35 -23.65
C ARG A 166 -21.27 28.52 -23.28
N ASP A 167 -21.69 29.77 -23.24
CA ASP A 167 -22.91 30.12 -23.95
C ASP A 167 -22.68 29.83 -25.44
N VAL A 168 -23.61 29.09 -26.04
CA VAL A 168 -24.16 29.19 -27.40
C VAL A 168 -24.77 27.82 -27.69
N GLU A 169 -26.10 27.80 -27.74
CA GLU A 169 -26.93 27.01 -28.67
C GLU A 169 -28.25 26.57 -28.02
N SER A 170 -29.12 27.54 -27.73
CA SER A 170 -30.57 27.32 -27.76
C SER A 170 -31.32 28.66 -27.87
N SER A 171 -30.95 29.46 -28.88
CA SER A 171 -31.81 30.52 -29.43
C SER A 171 -32.05 30.21 -30.90
N ALA A 172 -32.74 29.10 -31.16
CA ALA A 172 -33.24 28.76 -32.49
C ALA A 172 -34.47 27.85 -32.38
N THR A 173 -35.57 28.38 -31.85
CA THR A 173 -36.93 27.94 -32.18
C THR A 173 -37.87 29.12 -31.96
N VAL A 174 -37.86 30.03 -32.92
CA VAL A 174 -38.96 30.96 -33.18
C VAL A 174 -39.81 30.32 -34.28
N GLU A 175 -41.13 30.48 -34.14
CA GLU A 175 -42.19 30.27 -35.14
C GLU A 175 -42.55 28.82 -35.51
N GLU A 176 -43.71 28.36 -35.01
CA GLU A 176 -44.90 28.13 -35.86
C GLU A 176 -46.09 27.67 -34.99
N LYS A 177 -47.04 28.59 -34.73
CA LYS A 177 -48.51 28.39 -34.76
C LYS A 177 -49.23 29.46 -33.96
N GLN A 178 -49.73 30.47 -34.67
CA GLN A 178 -50.98 31.13 -34.30
C GLN A 178 -51.61 31.66 -35.58
N ASP A 179 -52.55 30.87 -36.12
CA ASP A 179 -53.90 31.26 -36.57
C ASP A 179 -54.63 30.05 -37.18
#